data_AF-A0A5D5ASB7-F1
#
_entry.id   AF-A0A5D5ASB7-F1
#
_cell.length_a   1.000
_cell.length_b   1.000
_cell.length_c   1.000
_cell.angle_alpha   90.00
_cell.angle_beta   90.00
_cell.angle_gamma   90.00
#
_symmetry.space_group_name_H-M   'P 1'
#
loop_
_entity.id
_entity.type
_entity.pdbx_description
1 polymer ?
#
loop_
_entity_poly.entity_id
_entity_poly.type
_entity_poly.pdbx_seq_one_letter_code
_entity_poly.pdbx_strand_id
1 'polypeptide(L)'
;MAQATERLQRYLDDELEECRNEDVERRLDELSTLEAGLGTERAQAELEVLSALSNETRYTLVRVLVAAEDDLCVCELNAVVDVTESGLSHALSALVEAGLVEGWKDGRWKKYRATNQAVALVTVLEGSVSIDE
;
A
#
# COMPACT_ATOMS: atom_id res chain seq x y z
N MET A 1 -7.15 -27.52 6.84
CA MET A 1 -5.84 -28.19 6.80
C MET A 1 -5.93 -29.45 5.93
N ALA A 2 -6.55 -30.55 6.38
CA ALA A 2 -6.61 -31.82 5.61
C ALA A 2 -7.16 -31.69 4.17
N GLN A 3 -8.28 -30.99 3.98
CA GLN A 3 -8.89 -30.80 2.65
C GLN A 3 -8.02 -29.97 1.68
N ALA A 4 -7.16 -29.08 2.20
CA ALA A 4 -6.25 -28.29 1.38
C ALA A 4 -5.07 -29.15 0.88
N THR A 5 -4.56 -30.03 1.74
CA THR A 5 -3.51 -31.00 1.41
C THR A 5 -3.99 -32.03 0.39
N GLU A 6 -5.23 -32.51 0.48
CA GLU A 6 -5.83 -33.43 -0.52
C GLU A 6 -5.97 -32.79 -1.92
N ARG A 7 -6.22 -31.48 -1.99
CA ARG A 7 -6.25 -30.76 -3.28
C ARG A 7 -4.87 -30.58 -3.86
N LEU A 8 -3.88 -30.28 -3.01
CA LEU A 8 -2.49 -30.14 -3.42
C LEU A 8 -1.94 -31.48 -3.92
N GLN A 9 -2.24 -32.58 -3.24
CA GLN A 9 -1.82 -33.91 -3.66
C GLN A 9 -2.36 -34.26 -5.05
N ARG A 10 -3.67 -34.05 -5.31
CA ARG A 10 -4.24 -34.27 -6.65
C ARG A 10 -3.59 -33.41 -7.73
N TYR A 11 -3.27 -32.16 -7.41
CA TYR A 11 -2.55 -31.29 -8.35
C TYR A 11 -1.15 -31.85 -8.66
N LEU A 12 -0.44 -32.36 -7.66
CA LEU A 12 0.88 -32.97 -7.85
C LEU A 12 0.81 -34.33 -8.56
N ASP A 13 -0.25 -35.10 -8.36
CA ASP A 13 -0.53 -36.34 -9.10
C ASP A 13 -0.71 -36.08 -10.61
N ASP A 14 -1.26 -34.92 -10.98
CA ASP A 14 -1.43 -34.52 -12.39
C ASP A 14 -0.13 -33.96 -13.02
N GLU A 15 0.76 -33.36 -12.21
CA GLU A 15 2.01 -32.71 -12.67
C GLU A 15 3.24 -33.64 -12.65
N LEU A 16 3.25 -34.64 -11.78
CA LEU A 16 4.36 -35.58 -11.62
C LEU A 16 4.02 -36.93 -12.27
N GLU A 17 5.01 -37.56 -12.91
CA GLU A 17 4.85 -38.91 -13.48
C GLU A 17 4.49 -39.95 -12.40
N GLU A 18 5.07 -39.81 -11.20
CA GLU A 18 4.69 -40.53 -9.98
C GLU A 18 4.80 -39.58 -8.78
N CYS A 19 3.67 -39.23 -8.17
CA CYS A 19 3.63 -38.42 -6.96
C CYS A 19 3.69 -39.31 -5.71
N ARG A 20 4.51 -38.92 -4.73
CA ARG A 20 4.62 -39.57 -3.42
C ARG A 20 4.30 -38.59 -2.30
N ASN A 21 4.05 -39.11 -1.10
CA ASN A 21 3.83 -38.27 0.08
C ASN A 21 4.99 -37.29 0.33
N GLU A 22 6.23 -37.72 0.06
CA GLU A 22 7.44 -36.89 0.18
C GLU A 22 7.41 -35.68 -0.77
N ASP A 23 6.77 -35.78 -1.95
CA ASP A 23 6.63 -34.67 -2.89
C ASP A 23 5.64 -33.62 -2.36
N VAL A 24 4.54 -34.08 -1.76
CA VAL A 24 3.56 -33.21 -1.11
C VAL A 24 4.18 -32.50 0.10
N GLU A 25 4.90 -33.24 0.95
CA GLU A 25 5.61 -32.68 2.11
C GLU A 25 6.64 -31.64 1.68
N ARG A 26 7.50 -31.98 0.71
CA ARG A 26 8.47 -31.05 0.13
C ARG A 26 7.80 -29.77 -0.39
N ARG A 27 6.67 -29.89 -1.08
CA ARG A 27 5.95 -28.72 -1.61
C ARG A 27 5.37 -27.86 -0.49
N LEU A 28 4.85 -28.46 0.57
CA LEU A 28 4.36 -27.73 1.74
C LEU A 28 5.52 -26.99 2.44
N ASP A 29 6.69 -27.62 2.56
CA ASP A 29 7.88 -27.00 3.14
C ASP A 29 8.38 -25.81 2.29
N GLU A 30 8.38 -25.95 0.96
CA GLU A 30 8.69 -24.84 0.04
C GLU A 30 7.71 -23.68 0.20
N LEU A 31 6.41 -23.95 0.26
CA LEU A 31 5.37 -22.93 0.44
C LEU A 31 5.49 -22.24 1.80
N SER A 32 5.76 -22.99 2.86
CA SER A 32 6.02 -22.46 4.21
C SER A 32 7.26 -21.56 4.22
N THR A 33 8.32 -21.95 3.51
CA THR A 33 9.53 -21.13 3.36
C THR A 33 9.24 -19.82 2.63
N LEU A 34 8.42 -19.86 1.57
CA LEU A 34 7.99 -18.67 0.85
C LEU A 34 7.17 -17.72 1.73
N GLU A 35 6.22 -18.26 2.50
CA GLU A 35 5.41 -17.48 3.46
C GLU A 35 6.29 -16.82 4.52
N ALA A 36 7.22 -17.59 5.11
CA ALA A 36 8.15 -17.07 6.11
C ALA A 36 9.07 -15.98 5.55
N GLY A 37 9.49 -16.10 4.29
CA GLY A 37 10.35 -15.13 3.62
C GLY A 37 9.71 -13.75 3.38
N LEU A 38 8.37 -13.68 3.37
CA LEU A 38 7.65 -12.41 3.21
C LEU A 38 7.62 -11.58 4.51
N GLY A 39 7.76 -12.24 5.67
CA GLY A 39 7.83 -11.60 6.98
C GLY A 39 6.52 -10.93 7.41
N THR A 40 5.92 -11.41 8.50
CA THR A 40 4.63 -10.91 9.00
C THR A 40 4.70 -9.43 9.40
N GLU A 41 5.79 -9.00 10.02
CA GLU A 41 5.98 -7.62 10.47
C GLU A 41 6.07 -6.64 9.30
N ARG A 42 6.74 -7.04 8.21
CA ARG A 42 6.83 -6.24 6.99
C ARG A 42 5.46 -6.11 6.33
N ALA A 43 4.75 -7.22 6.17
CA ALA A 43 3.42 -7.22 5.61
C ALA A 43 2.46 -6.35 6.44
N GLN A 44 2.57 -6.38 7.77
CA GLN A 44 1.75 -5.55 8.65
C GLN A 44 2.04 -4.05 8.45
N ALA A 45 3.31 -3.65 8.37
CA ALA A 45 3.69 -2.27 8.10
C ALA A 45 3.20 -1.79 6.71
N GLU A 46 3.30 -2.64 5.69
CA GLU A 46 2.78 -2.35 4.35
C GLU A 46 1.24 -2.19 4.37
N LEU A 47 0.53 -3.04 5.11
CA LEU A 47 -0.93 -2.96 5.28
C LEU A 47 -1.37 -1.68 6.00
N GLU A 48 -0.60 -1.17 6.97
CA GLU A 48 -0.90 0.11 7.63
C GLU A 48 -0.87 1.27 6.63
N VAL A 49 0.14 1.30 5.74
CA VAL A 49 0.24 2.29 4.67
C VAL A 49 -0.91 2.15 3.68
N LEU A 50 -1.22 0.92 3.25
CA LEU A 50 -2.32 0.67 2.32
C LEU A 50 -3.69 1.03 2.92
N SER A 51 -3.89 0.76 4.22
CA SER A 51 -5.10 1.14 4.96
C SER A 51 -5.25 2.67 5.07
N ALA A 52 -4.14 3.38 5.28
CA ALA A 52 -4.13 4.84 5.22
C ALA A 52 -4.44 5.35 3.80
N LEU A 53 -4.15 4.61 2.74
CA LEU A 53 -4.48 5.02 1.37
C LEU A 53 -5.90 4.61 0.94
N SER A 54 -6.47 3.54 1.50
CA SER A 54 -7.75 2.93 1.09
C SER A 54 -9.01 3.72 1.55
N ASN A 55 -9.01 5.02 1.34
CA ASN A 55 -10.12 5.92 1.62
C ASN A 55 -10.17 7.02 0.54
N GLU A 56 -11.36 7.33 0.05
CA GLU A 56 -11.56 8.26 -1.06
C GLU A 56 -10.95 9.65 -0.79
N THR A 57 -11.23 10.28 0.35
CA THR A 57 -10.67 11.60 0.70
C THR A 57 -9.15 11.55 0.78
N ARG A 58 -8.59 10.55 1.48
CA ARG A 58 -7.13 10.42 1.65
C ARG A 58 -6.42 10.15 0.33
N TYR A 59 -6.98 9.27 -0.50
CA TYR A 59 -6.43 8.98 -1.82
C TYR A 59 -6.46 10.22 -2.73
N THR A 60 -7.56 10.97 -2.73
CA THR A 60 -7.66 12.24 -3.48
C THR A 60 -6.60 13.24 -3.02
N LEU A 61 -6.43 13.43 -1.71
CA LEU A 61 -5.40 14.33 -1.17
C LEU A 61 -3.98 13.90 -1.59
N VAL A 62 -3.67 12.60 -1.53
CA VAL A 62 -2.37 12.08 -1.97
C VAL A 62 -2.17 12.33 -3.48
N ARG A 63 -3.16 12.04 -4.33
CA ARG A 63 -3.06 12.28 -5.77
C ARG A 63 -2.84 13.75 -6.11
N VAL A 64 -3.56 14.65 -5.42
CA VAL A 64 -3.39 16.10 -5.58
C VAL A 64 -1.97 16.52 -5.18
N LEU A 65 -1.47 16.04 -4.04
CA LEU A 65 -0.13 16.37 -3.55
C LEU A 65 1.00 15.77 -4.41
N VAL A 66 0.77 14.60 -5.03
CA VAL A 66 1.73 13.98 -5.96
C VAL A 66 1.77 14.73 -7.30
N ALA A 67 0.62 15.24 -7.77
CA ALA A 67 0.54 15.99 -9.01
C ALA A 67 0.96 17.47 -8.87
N ALA A 68 1.09 17.99 -7.64
CA ALA A 68 1.49 19.36 -7.39
C ALA A 68 3.00 19.54 -7.59
N GLU A 69 3.40 20.61 -8.29
CA GLU A 69 4.82 20.99 -8.45
C GLU A 69 5.42 21.58 -7.15
N ASP A 70 4.57 22.23 -6.34
CA ASP A 70 4.93 22.90 -5.09
C ASP A 70 4.08 22.40 -3.91
N ASP A 71 4.54 22.69 -2.71
CA ASP A 71 3.85 22.35 -1.46
C ASP A 71 2.52 23.13 -1.31
N LEU A 72 1.44 22.43 -0.96
CA LEU A 72 0.10 23.03 -0.86
C LEU A 72 -0.27 23.41 0.58
N CYS A 73 -0.90 24.56 0.74
CA CYS A 73 -1.51 24.98 2.00
C CYS A 73 -2.74 24.12 2.32
N VAL A 74 -3.02 23.91 3.61
CA VAL A 74 -4.25 23.26 4.09
C VAL A 74 -5.52 23.92 3.53
N CYS A 75 -5.52 25.23 3.29
CA CYS A 75 -6.65 25.94 2.71
C CYS A 75 -6.90 25.54 1.24
N GLU A 76 -5.84 25.24 0.49
CA GLU A 76 -5.93 24.77 -0.90
C GLU A 76 -6.43 23.32 -0.93
N LEU A 77 -5.90 22.48 -0.03
CA LEU A 77 -6.37 21.10 0.14
C LEU A 77 -7.85 21.05 0.53
N ASN A 78 -8.32 21.94 1.39
CA ASN A 78 -9.73 22.02 1.75
C ASN A 78 -10.65 22.41 0.58
N ALA A 79 -10.14 23.08 -0.45
CA ALA A 79 -10.92 23.49 -1.61
C ALA A 79 -11.14 22.35 -2.62
N VAL A 80 -10.36 21.25 -2.54
CA VAL A 80 -10.41 20.13 -3.50
C VAL A 80 -11.09 18.87 -2.94
N VAL A 81 -11.49 18.87 -1.67
CA VAL A 81 -12.22 17.76 -1.05
C VAL A 81 -13.50 18.23 -0.38
N ASP A 82 -14.54 17.40 -0.43
CA ASP A 82 -15.83 17.68 0.22
C ASP A 82 -15.89 17.04 1.61
N VAL A 83 -15.12 17.60 2.56
CA VAL A 83 -15.13 17.19 3.97
C VAL A 83 -15.09 18.40 4.89
N THR A 84 -15.45 18.19 6.15
CA THR A 84 -15.28 19.22 7.19
C THR A 84 -13.79 19.47 7.47
N GLU A 85 -13.46 20.63 8.04
CA GLU A 85 -12.08 20.94 8.47
C GLU A 85 -11.51 19.90 9.45
N SER A 86 -12.36 19.35 10.32
CA SER A 86 -11.98 18.27 11.25
C SER A 86 -11.70 16.95 10.53
N GLY A 87 -12.47 16.65 9.47
CA GLY A 87 -12.29 15.49 8.60
C GLY A 87 -11.00 15.60 7.78
N LEU A 88 -10.74 16.77 7.20
CA LEU A 88 -9.49 17.07 6.51
C LEU A 88 -8.29 16.93 7.44
N SER A 89 -8.38 17.48 8.65
CA SER A 89 -7.29 17.38 9.64
C SER A 89 -7.01 15.93 10.02
N HIS A 90 -8.06 15.10 10.23
CA HIS A 90 -7.89 13.67 10.49
C HIS A 90 -7.28 12.93 9.30
N ALA A 91 -7.75 13.22 8.08
CA ALA A 91 -7.21 12.62 6.87
C ALA A 91 -5.72 12.91 6.72
N LEU A 92 -5.31 14.18 6.89
CA LEU A 92 -3.91 14.59 6.79
C LEU A 92 -3.05 14.02 7.93
N SER A 93 -3.57 13.94 9.16
CA SER A 93 -2.83 13.30 10.25
C SER A 93 -2.57 11.83 9.98
N ALA A 94 -3.59 11.08 9.53
CA ALA A 94 -3.43 9.66 9.18
C ALA A 94 -2.42 9.45 8.04
N LEU A 95 -2.41 10.33 7.04
CA LEU A 95 -1.43 10.29 5.95
C LEU A 95 0.00 10.62 6.41
N VAL A 96 0.15 11.54 7.38
CA VAL A 96 1.44 11.86 7.98
C VAL A 96 1.94 10.70 8.84
N GLU A 97 1.08 10.10 9.65
CA GLU A 97 1.40 8.92 10.47
C GLU A 97 1.83 7.73 9.61
N ALA A 98 1.20 7.55 8.46
CA ALA A 98 1.56 6.52 7.47
C ALA A 98 2.79 6.87 6.61
N GLY A 99 3.41 8.05 6.80
CA GLY A 99 4.59 8.47 6.03
C GLY A 99 4.30 8.79 4.54
N LEU A 100 3.04 8.98 4.16
CA LEU A 100 2.64 9.32 2.79
C LEU A 100 2.71 10.82 2.50
N VAL A 101 2.58 11.63 3.54
CA VAL A 101 2.58 13.10 3.43
C VAL A 101 3.47 13.67 4.52
N GLU A 102 4.20 14.74 4.19
CA GLU A 102 4.88 15.57 5.17
C GLU A 102 4.12 16.88 5.34
N GLY A 103 4.04 17.39 6.57
CA GLY A 103 3.39 18.66 6.85
C GLY A 103 4.18 19.52 7.84
N TRP A 104 4.29 20.82 7.56
CA TRP A 104 5.02 21.77 8.39
C TRP A 104 4.31 23.11 8.44
N LYS A 105 4.78 23.98 9.34
CA LYS A 105 4.29 25.34 9.49
C LYS A 105 5.21 26.31 8.76
N ASP A 106 4.62 27.10 7.86
CA ASP A 106 5.27 28.18 7.12
C ASP A 106 4.61 29.52 7.50
N GLY A 107 5.23 30.23 8.43
CA GLY A 107 4.66 31.43 9.05
C GLY A 107 3.34 31.13 9.77
N ARG A 108 2.22 31.63 9.22
CA ARG A 108 0.87 31.38 9.75
C ARG A 108 0.16 30.18 9.10
N TRP A 109 0.75 29.60 8.06
CA TRP A 109 0.12 28.59 7.21
C TRP A 109 0.65 27.20 7.56
N LYS A 110 -0.17 26.18 7.35
CA LYS A 110 0.25 24.78 7.41
C LYS A 110 0.29 24.25 5.98
N LYS A 111 1.45 23.79 5.55
CA LYS A 111 1.69 23.27 4.20
C LYS A 111 1.97 21.77 4.24
N TYR A 112 1.71 21.12 3.12
CA TYR A 112 1.84 19.69 2.94
C TYR A 112 2.45 19.35 1.59
N ARG A 113 3.19 18.24 1.53
CA ARG A 113 3.73 17.66 0.30
C ARG A 113 3.69 16.14 0.33
N ALA A 114 3.63 15.51 -0.84
CA ALA A 114 3.76 14.06 -0.95
C ALA A 114 5.18 13.62 -0.62
N THR A 115 5.32 12.47 0.03
CA THR A 115 6.63 11.81 0.19
C THR A 115 6.96 10.97 -1.04
N ASN A 116 8.23 10.58 -1.19
CA ASN A 116 8.65 9.65 -2.24
C ASN A 116 7.87 8.32 -2.20
N GLN A 117 7.45 7.89 -1.01
CA GLN A 117 6.64 6.68 -0.84
C GLN A 117 5.24 6.85 -1.44
N ALA A 118 4.61 8.00 -1.22
CA ALA A 118 3.33 8.32 -1.85
C ALA A 118 3.44 8.39 -3.37
N VAL A 119 4.48 9.05 -3.89
CA VAL A 119 4.76 9.10 -5.34
C VAL A 119 4.89 7.69 -5.90
N ALA A 120 5.77 6.85 -5.31
CA ALA A 120 5.97 5.48 -5.77
C ALA A 120 4.69 4.65 -5.77
N LEU A 121 3.85 4.76 -4.73
CA LEU A 121 2.57 4.04 -4.65
C LEU A 121 1.59 4.49 -5.74
N VAL A 122 1.45 5.79 -5.95
CA VAL A 122 0.58 6.31 -7.02
C VAL A 122 1.08 5.86 -8.40
N THR A 123 2.38 5.95 -8.67
CA THR A 123 2.97 5.50 -9.94
C THR A 123 2.74 4.00 -10.18
N VAL A 124 2.88 3.16 -9.15
CA VAL A 124 2.60 1.71 -9.25
C VAL A 124 1.13 1.46 -9.58
N LEU A 125 0.20 2.22 -8.98
CA LEU A 125 -1.24 2.10 -9.23
C LEU A 125 -1.65 2.58 -10.62
N GLU A 126 -0.98 3.61 -11.14
CA GLU A 126 -1.23 4.12 -12.50
C GLU A 126 -0.72 3.18 -13.59
N GLY A 127 0.20 2.26 -13.25
CA GLY A 127 0.69 1.23 -14.17
C GLY A 127 1.57 1.77 -15.31
N SER A 128 1.95 3.04 -15.26
CA SER A 128 2.88 3.68 -16.20
C SER A 128 3.91 4.50 -15.41
N VAL A 129 5.19 4.15 -15.53
CA VAL A 129 6.29 5.07 -15.21
C VAL A 129 6.42 5.99 -16.42
N SER A 130 5.69 7.11 -16.45
CA SER A 130 6.00 8.17 -17.40
C SER A 130 7.29 8.85 -16.94
N ILE A 131 8.39 8.55 -17.64
CA ILE A 131 9.55 9.43 -17.67
C ILE A 131 9.16 10.49 -18.68
N ASP A 132 8.60 11.62 -18.22
CA ASP A 132 8.40 12.75 -19.11
C ASP A 132 9.80 13.26 -19.53
N GLU A 133 10.05 13.23 -20.85
CA GLU A 133 11.27 13.73 -21.53
C GLU A 133 11.34 15.27 -21.57
#